data_AF-A0A2Z6ICG4-F1
#
_entry.id   AF-A0A2Z6ICG4-F1
#
_cell.length_a   1.000
_cell.length_b   1.000
_cell.length_c   1.000
_cell.angle_alpha   90.00
_cell.angle_beta   90.00
_cell.angle_gamma   90.00
#
_symmetry.space_group_name_H-M   'P 1'
#
loop_
_entity.id
_entity.type
_entity.pdbx_description
1 polymer ?
#
loop_
_entity_poly.entity_id
_entity_poly.type
_entity_poly.pdbx_seq_one_letter_code
_entity_poly.pdbx_strand_id
1 'polypeptide(L)'
;MSPRELLECFQTAGGSAAAWERRVRLDQGLLAVLAFLMLDRYTGNIAHEAAGVLMLAPVILHVAVNVKWCRRALGLKDARPGRARKPRPAGAREIVLRLLNALLALSFAASLVSGVMCSQMLFATFTPEDWRMSLEYRAAHVGLSVWFFLLAALHAGLHAGVFVGKTTESLRRLHARAPWGAGVGVALAAWAAALAAFGPREADLLMALENAYIPVERGEWPTAMPADLLAVFLAAAGTAALVERTASVAKEWKEKKRRAAAEQAKVA
;
A
#
# COMPACT_ATOMS: atom_id res chain seq x y z
N MET A 1 -7.49 -24.26 15.41
CA MET A 1 -6.74 -23.10 15.93
C MET A 1 -7.72 -21.96 16.15
N SER A 2 -7.80 -21.41 17.35
CA SER A 2 -8.70 -20.31 17.67
C SER A 2 -8.19 -18.97 17.09
N PRO A 3 -9.07 -17.97 16.89
CA PRO A 3 -8.64 -16.63 16.44
C PRO A 3 -7.60 -15.98 17.35
N ARG A 4 -7.63 -16.26 18.66
CA ARG A 4 -6.65 -15.74 19.62
C ARG A 4 -5.28 -16.38 19.43
N GLU A 5 -5.23 -17.71 19.28
CA GLU A 5 -3.99 -18.45 19.00
C GLU A 5 -3.34 -18.00 17.69
N LEU A 6 -4.16 -17.77 16.64
CA LEU A 6 -3.69 -17.21 15.37
C LEU A 6 -3.03 -15.84 15.59
N LEU A 7 -3.67 -14.93 16.33
CA LEU A 7 -3.12 -13.59 16.58
C LEU A 7 -1.85 -13.61 17.43
N GLU A 8 -1.78 -14.48 18.44
CA GLU A 8 -0.57 -14.69 19.25
C GLU A 8 0.58 -15.21 18.40
N CYS A 9 0.29 -16.08 17.43
CA CYS A 9 1.27 -16.51 16.44
C CYS A 9 1.89 -15.32 15.69
N PHE A 10 1.12 -14.33 15.25
CA PHE A 10 1.65 -13.15 14.55
C PHE A 10 2.22 -12.05 15.47
N GLN A 11 2.06 -12.15 16.79
CA GLN A 11 2.49 -11.13 17.74
C GLN A 11 3.74 -11.54 18.54
N THR A 12 3.82 -12.78 19.00
CA THR A 12 4.79 -13.18 20.04
C THR A 12 5.42 -14.56 19.83
N ALA A 13 4.82 -15.47 19.06
CA ALA A 13 5.35 -16.82 18.90
C ALA A 13 6.76 -16.86 18.30
N GLY A 14 7.66 -17.66 18.85
CA GLY A 14 9.04 -17.80 18.34
C GLY A 14 9.90 -16.52 18.41
N GLY A 15 9.50 -15.53 19.21
CA GLY A 15 10.24 -14.27 19.40
C GLY A 15 9.93 -13.18 18.38
N SER A 16 10.48 -11.98 18.61
CA SER A 16 10.16 -10.77 17.82
C SER A 16 10.60 -10.83 16.36
N ALA A 17 11.64 -11.61 16.03
CA ALA A 17 12.13 -11.78 14.67
C ALA A 17 11.19 -12.67 13.84
N ALA A 18 10.80 -13.82 14.38
CA ALA A 18 9.87 -14.74 13.70
C ALA A 18 8.47 -14.13 13.54
N ALA A 19 7.98 -13.40 14.55
CA ALA A 19 6.72 -12.68 14.47
C ALA A 19 6.75 -11.56 13.41
N TRP A 20 7.89 -10.90 13.25
CA TRP A 20 8.10 -9.92 12.18
C TRP A 20 8.07 -10.57 10.81
N GLU A 21 8.82 -11.65 10.60
CA GLU A 21 8.88 -12.36 9.33
C GLU A 21 7.50 -12.82 8.85
N ARG A 22 6.67 -13.36 9.75
CA ARG A 22 5.30 -13.75 9.41
C ARG A 22 4.45 -12.57 8.92
N ARG A 23 4.61 -11.38 9.49
CA ARG A 23 3.92 -10.16 9.02
C ARG A 23 4.39 -9.76 7.64
N VAL A 24 5.71 -9.82 7.39
CA VAL A 24 6.26 -9.54 6.05
C VAL A 24 5.71 -10.52 5.02
N ARG A 25 5.67 -11.81 5.33
CA ARG A 25 5.12 -12.83 4.42
C ARG A 25 3.62 -12.63 4.17
N LEU A 26 2.85 -12.23 5.19
CA LEU A 26 1.45 -11.86 5.04
C LEU A 26 1.28 -10.68 4.07
N ASP A 27 2.07 -9.63 4.25
CA ASP A 27 2.01 -8.42 3.41
C ASP A 27 2.48 -8.72 1.98
N GLN A 28 3.50 -9.58 1.79
CA GLN A 28 3.92 -10.07 0.48
C GLN A 28 2.82 -10.86 -0.22
N GLY A 29 2.11 -11.74 0.52
CA GLY A 29 0.96 -12.47 0.00
C GLY A 29 -0.16 -11.53 -0.43
N LEU A 30 -0.48 -10.51 0.38
CA LEU A 30 -1.46 -9.48 0.03
C LEU A 30 -1.08 -8.73 -1.26
N LEU A 31 0.18 -8.33 -1.40
CA LEU A 31 0.66 -7.66 -2.62
C LEU A 31 0.61 -8.59 -3.84
N ALA A 32 0.93 -9.88 -3.68
CA ALA A 32 0.85 -10.84 -4.77
C ALA A 32 -0.59 -11.06 -5.24
N VAL A 33 -1.55 -11.19 -4.31
CA VAL A 33 -2.98 -11.32 -4.65
C VAL A 33 -3.50 -10.03 -5.30
N LEU A 34 -3.11 -8.86 -4.77
CA LEU A 34 -3.46 -7.58 -5.38
C LEU A 34 -2.93 -7.47 -6.82
N ALA A 35 -1.67 -7.84 -7.06
CA ALA A 35 -1.09 -7.84 -8.40
C ALA A 35 -1.84 -8.80 -9.34
N PHE A 36 -2.22 -9.99 -8.86
CA PHE A 36 -3.05 -10.93 -9.61
C PHE A 36 -4.41 -10.35 -9.97
N LEU A 37 -5.08 -9.65 -9.04
CA LEU A 37 -6.38 -9.02 -9.28
C LEU A 37 -6.32 -7.95 -10.36
N MET A 38 -5.22 -7.21 -10.46
CA MET A 38 -5.04 -6.22 -11.52
C MET A 38 -4.89 -6.83 -12.92
N LEU A 39 -4.76 -8.16 -13.04
CA LEU A 39 -4.65 -8.90 -14.31
C LEU A 39 -5.99 -9.55 -14.70
N ASP A 40 -7.12 -8.90 -14.40
CA ASP A 40 -8.48 -9.38 -14.68
C ASP A 40 -8.64 -9.82 -16.14
N ARG A 41 -8.03 -9.07 -17.08
CA ARG A 41 -8.09 -9.35 -18.51
C ARG A 41 -7.47 -10.68 -18.92
N TYR A 42 -6.51 -11.18 -18.15
CA TYR A 42 -5.83 -12.47 -18.41
C TYR A 42 -6.38 -13.60 -17.55
N THR A 43 -6.90 -13.28 -16.36
CA THR A 43 -7.35 -14.28 -15.38
C THR A 43 -8.81 -14.69 -15.59
N GLY A 44 -9.61 -13.82 -16.19
CA GLY A 44 -11.03 -14.05 -16.46
C GLY A 44 -11.90 -13.91 -15.20
N ASN A 45 -13.21 -13.76 -15.44
CA ASN A 45 -14.17 -13.35 -14.40
C ASN A 45 -14.18 -14.27 -13.17
N ILE A 46 -14.24 -15.60 -13.35
CA ILE A 46 -14.31 -16.54 -12.22
C ILE A 46 -13.07 -16.41 -11.32
N ALA A 47 -11.88 -16.42 -11.89
CA ALA A 47 -10.64 -16.40 -11.12
C ALA A 47 -10.44 -15.04 -10.42
N HIS A 48 -10.72 -13.94 -11.11
CA HIS A 48 -10.66 -12.60 -10.54
C HIS A 48 -11.66 -12.43 -9.38
N GLU A 49 -12.93 -12.79 -9.58
CA GLU A 49 -13.97 -12.66 -8.55
C GLU A 49 -13.65 -13.56 -7.33
N ALA A 50 -13.21 -14.80 -7.56
CA ALA A 50 -12.84 -15.72 -6.48
C ALA A 50 -11.63 -15.19 -5.69
N ALA A 51 -10.59 -14.71 -6.38
CA ALA A 51 -9.42 -14.11 -5.73
C ALA A 51 -9.80 -12.85 -4.93
N GLY A 52 -10.73 -12.04 -5.43
CA GLY A 52 -11.21 -10.83 -4.75
C GLY A 52 -11.89 -11.16 -3.43
N VAL A 53 -12.74 -12.19 -3.42
CA VAL A 53 -13.36 -12.69 -2.19
C VAL A 53 -12.33 -13.31 -1.25
N LEU A 54 -11.40 -14.12 -1.77
CA LEU A 54 -10.36 -14.75 -0.95
C LEU A 54 -9.42 -13.72 -0.31
N MET A 55 -9.20 -12.56 -0.94
CA MET A 55 -8.37 -11.47 -0.41
C MET A 55 -8.91 -10.88 0.91
N LEU A 56 -10.20 -11.01 1.21
CA LEU A 56 -10.78 -10.54 2.49
C LEU A 56 -10.11 -11.18 3.70
N ALA A 57 -9.83 -12.49 3.66
CA ALA A 57 -9.24 -13.21 4.79
C ALA A 57 -7.86 -12.65 5.21
N PRO A 58 -6.86 -12.53 4.32
CA PRO A 58 -5.58 -11.94 4.67
C PRO A 58 -5.69 -10.43 4.98
N VAL A 59 -6.63 -9.68 4.40
CA VAL A 59 -6.85 -8.27 4.75
C VAL A 59 -7.36 -8.13 6.19
N ILE A 60 -8.37 -8.91 6.58
CA ILE A 60 -8.90 -8.95 7.95
C ILE A 60 -7.79 -9.35 8.92
N LEU A 61 -6.99 -10.37 8.57
CA LEU A 61 -5.85 -10.77 9.39
C LEU A 61 -4.82 -9.66 9.52
N HIS A 62 -4.46 -8.97 8.43
CA HIS A 62 -3.54 -7.84 8.44
C HIS A 62 -4.04 -6.72 9.36
N VAL A 63 -5.33 -6.34 9.27
CA VAL A 63 -5.94 -5.33 10.14
C VAL A 63 -5.95 -5.80 11.59
N ALA A 64 -6.31 -7.05 11.87
CA ALA A 64 -6.36 -7.61 13.21
C ALA A 64 -4.98 -7.67 13.88
N VAL A 65 -3.95 -8.06 13.12
CA VAL A 65 -2.54 -8.07 13.54
C VAL A 65 -2.01 -6.65 13.84
N ASN A 66 -2.63 -5.64 13.24
CA ASN A 66 -2.33 -4.21 13.42
C ASN A 66 -3.37 -3.44 14.25
N VAL A 67 -4.27 -4.12 14.97
CA VAL A 67 -5.38 -3.51 15.72
C VAL A 67 -4.93 -2.46 16.75
N LYS A 68 -3.74 -2.63 17.34
CA LYS A 68 -3.16 -1.65 18.29
C LYS A 68 -2.87 -0.31 17.61
N TRP A 69 -2.45 -0.34 16.35
CA TRP A 69 -2.26 0.87 15.55
C TRP A 69 -3.62 1.49 15.20
N CYS A 70 -4.60 0.70 14.75
CA CYS A 70 -5.94 1.17 14.43
C CYS A 70 -6.61 1.87 15.63
N ARG A 71 -6.57 1.25 16.82
CA ARG A 71 -7.12 1.84 18.06
C ARG A 71 -6.46 3.17 18.38
N ARG A 72 -5.13 3.27 18.24
CA ARG A 72 -4.41 4.54 18.43
C ARG A 72 -4.80 5.60 17.40
N ALA A 73 -4.91 5.22 16.12
CA ALA A 73 -5.28 6.11 15.04
C ALA A 73 -6.68 6.72 15.25
N LEU A 74 -7.61 5.93 15.78
CA LEU A 74 -8.97 6.33 16.13
C LEU A 74 -9.10 7.03 17.49
N GLY A 75 -7.99 7.25 18.21
CA GLY A 75 -8.01 7.86 19.54
C GLY A 75 -8.65 6.98 20.63
N LEU A 76 -8.87 5.69 20.37
CA LEU A 76 -9.42 4.75 21.33
C LEU A 76 -8.37 4.45 22.41
N LYS A 77 -8.69 4.76 23.67
CA LYS A 77 -7.82 4.49 24.82
C LYS A 77 -7.54 3.00 24.93
N ASP A 78 -6.31 2.62 25.29
CA ASP A 78 -6.03 1.24 25.69
C ASP A 78 -6.90 0.89 26.90
N ALA A 79 -7.71 -0.18 26.80
CA ALA A 79 -8.64 -0.60 27.85
C ALA A 79 -7.95 -1.12 29.11
N ARG A 80 -6.62 -1.01 29.22
CA ARG A 80 -5.88 -1.37 30.42
C ARG A 80 -5.99 -0.21 31.43
N PRO A 81 -6.66 -0.41 32.58
CA PRO A 81 -6.75 0.62 33.61
C PRO A 81 -5.33 1.03 34.06
N GLY A 82 -5.12 2.35 34.24
CA GLY A 82 -3.87 2.92 34.76
C GLY A 82 -2.80 3.33 33.75
N ARG A 83 -2.97 3.07 32.44
CA ARG A 83 -1.95 3.41 31.41
C ARG A 83 -2.39 4.52 30.45
N ALA A 84 -3.15 5.51 30.95
CA ALA A 84 -3.60 6.66 30.17
C ALA A 84 -2.39 7.48 29.68
N ARG A 85 -1.92 7.19 28.47
CA ARG A 85 -0.85 7.96 27.84
C ARG A 85 -1.44 9.30 27.42
N LYS A 86 -0.85 10.40 27.90
CA LYS A 86 -1.20 11.77 27.48
C LYS A 86 -1.21 11.82 25.93
N PRO A 87 -2.29 12.27 25.28
CA PRO A 87 -2.33 12.36 23.82
C PRO A 87 -1.20 13.27 23.37
N ARG A 88 -0.30 12.75 22.53
CA ARG A 88 0.70 13.58 21.85
C ARG A 88 0.03 14.19 20.62
N PRO A 89 0.28 15.47 20.31
CA PRO A 89 -0.19 16.04 19.06
C PRO A 89 0.36 15.21 17.89
N ALA A 90 -0.53 14.82 16.96
CA ALA A 90 -0.14 14.03 15.81
C ALA A 90 0.81 14.87 14.94
N GLY A 91 2.01 14.35 14.69
CA GLY A 91 2.92 14.98 13.73
C GLY A 91 2.37 14.84 12.30
N ALA A 92 2.83 15.69 11.37
CA ALA A 92 2.40 15.68 9.97
C ALA A 92 2.45 14.28 9.32
N ARG A 93 3.53 13.52 9.57
CA ARG A 93 3.67 12.12 9.12
C ARG A 93 2.55 11.20 9.62
N GLU A 94 2.14 11.36 10.88
CA GLU A 94 1.09 10.54 11.47
C GLU A 94 -0.27 10.88 10.84
N ILE A 95 -0.52 12.15 10.52
CA ILE A 95 -1.71 12.58 9.79
C ILE A 95 -1.73 11.94 8.39
N VAL A 96 -0.63 12.04 7.64
CA VAL A 96 -0.51 11.43 6.30
C VAL A 96 -0.78 9.93 6.34
N LEU A 97 -0.18 9.19 7.28
CA LEU A 97 -0.42 7.75 7.41
C LEU A 97 -1.86 7.41 7.79
N ARG A 98 -2.50 8.21 8.64
CA ARG A 98 -3.91 8.01 8.99
C ARG A 98 -4.81 8.23 7.78
N LEU A 99 -4.60 9.31 7.04
CA LEU A 99 -5.35 9.60 5.81
C LEU A 99 -5.15 8.51 4.77
N LEU A 100 -3.90 8.12 4.51
CA LEU A 100 -3.58 7.06 3.55
C LEU A 100 -4.26 5.73 3.92
N ASN A 101 -4.21 5.33 5.19
CA ASN A 101 -4.86 4.09 5.64
C ASN A 101 -6.38 4.18 5.62
N ALA A 102 -6.96 5.36 5.86
CA ALA A 102 -8.40 5.57 5.72
C ALA A 102 -8.82 5.48 4.24
N LEU A 103 -8.09 6.12 3.34
CA LEU A 103 -8.33 6.05 1.89
C LEU A 103 -8.17 4.62 1.37
N LEU A 104 -7.16 3.89 1.82
CA LEU A 104 -6.99 2.47 1.51
C LEU A 104 -8.18 1.61 1.94
N ALA A 105 -8.64 1.81 3.18
CA ALA A 105 -9.78 1.05 3.69
C ALA A 105 -11.07 1.37 2.91
N LEU A 106 -11.28 2.65 2.58
CA LEU A 106 -12.44 3.10 1.81
C LEU A 106 -12.39 2.60 0.37
N SER A 107 -11.26 2.72 -0.32
CA SER A 107 -11.13 2.26 -1.71
C SER A 107 -11.17 0.74 -1.82
N PHE A 108 -10.61 0.00 -0.86
CA PHE A 108 -10.77 -1.46 -0.78
C PHE A 108 -12.24 -1.85 -0.61
N ALA A 109 -12.95 -1.24 0.34
CA ALA A 109 -14.36 -1.53 0.58
C ALA A 109 -15.23 -1.17 -0.63
N ALA A 110 -14.98 0.00 -1.24
CA ALA A 110 -15.71 0.46 -2.42
C ALA A 110 -15.42 -0.42 -3.66
N SER A 111 -14.17 -0.83 -3.87
CA SER A 111 -13.79 -1.78 -4.93
C SER A 111 -14.45 -3.14 -4.71
N LEU A 112 -14.46 -3.66 -3.48
CA LEU A 112 -15.12 -4.93 -3.15
C LEU A 112 -16.63 -4.87 -3.42
N VAL A 113 -17.31 -3.83 -2.95
CA VAL A 113 -18.76 -3.67 -3.15
C VAL A 113 -19.09 -3.50 -4.64
N SER A 114 -18.37 -2.64 -5.35
CA SER A 114 -18.57 -2.45 -6.79
C SER A 114 -18.26 -3.72 -7.59
N GLY A 115 -17.27 -4.52 -7.16
CA GLY A 115 -16.95 -5.82 -7.77
C GLY A 115 -18.05 -6.86 -7.59
N VAL A 116 -18.71 -6.88 -6.42
CA VAL A 116 -19.92 -7.70 -6.21
C VAL A 116 -21.05 -7.22 -7.12
N MET A 117 -21.27 -5.90 -7.22
CA MET A 117 -22.33 -5.33 -8.05
C MET A 117 -22.15 -5.62 -9.55
N CYS A 118 -20.92 -5.58 -10.06
CA CYS A 118 -20.62 -5.84 -11.48
C CYS A 118 -20.18 -7.29 -11.78
N SER A 119 -20.24 -8.19 -10.79
CA SER A 119 -19.89 -9.62 -10.92
C SER A 119 -20.73 -10.29 -12.00
N GLN A 120 -20.07 -11.06 -12.87
CA GLN A 120 -20.73 -11.80 -13.95
C GLN A 120 -20.91 -13.28 -13.62
N MET A 121 -20.21 -13.79 -12.58
CA MET A 121 -20.15 -15.22 -12.30
C MET A 121 -20.57 -15.57 -10.87
N LEU A 122 -19.77 -15.23 -9.86
CA LEU A 122 -19.96 -15.70 -8.49
C LEU A 122 -21.18 -15.11 -7.80
N PHE A 123 -21.50 -13.85 -8.09
CA PHE A 123 -22.62 -13.14 -7.48
C PHE A 123 -23.77 -12.87 -8.46
N ALA A 124 -23.70 -13.42 -9.68
CA ALA A 124 -24.66 -13.14 -10.74
C ALA A 124 -26.13 -13.43 -10.38
N THR A 125 -26.36 -14.46 -9.55
CA THR A 125 -27.69 -14.83 -9.07
C THR A 125 -28.24 -13.89 -7.99
N PHE A 126 -27.36 -13.13 -7.32
CA PHE A 126 -27.71 -12.29 -6.17
C PHE A 126 -27.76 -10.79 -6.53
N THR A 127 -27.30 -10.40 -7.72
CA THR A 127 -27.27 -9.00 -8.17
C THR A 127 -28.14 -8.77 -9.42
N PRO A 128 -28.89 -7.64 -9.47
CA PRO A 128 -29.69 -7.27 -10.64
C PRO A 128 -28.87 -7.23 -11.93
N GLU A 129 -29.49 -7.66 -13.04
CA GLU A 129 -28.85 -7.67 -14.36
C GLU A 129 -28.43 -6.27 -14.81
N ASP A 130 -29.26 -5.27 -14.55
CA ASP A 130 -28.96 -3.87 -14.89
C ASP A 130 -27.65 -3.37 -14.25
N TRP A 131 -27.33 -3.83 -13.04
CA TRP A 131 -26.07 -3.46 -12.38
C TRP A 131 -24.88 -4.17 -13.02
N ARG A 132 -25.05 -5.46 -13.32
CA ARG A 132 -24.02 -6.30 -13.92
C ARG A 132 -23.66 -5.84 -15.34
N MET A 133 -24.64 -5.39 -16.11
CA MET A 133 -24.45 -4.99 -17.51
C MET A 133 -24.08 -3.52 -17.67
N SER A 134 -24.08 -2.73 -16.60
CA SER A 134 -23.70 -1.31 -16.64
C SER A 134 -22.17 -1.13 -16.68
N LEU A 135 -21.72 -0.41 -17.70
CA LEU A 135 -20.31 -0.01 -17.84
C LEU A 135 -19.90 1.01 -16.78
N GLU A 136 -20.82 1.80 -16.23
CA GLU A 136 -20.53 2.79 -15.20
C GLU A 136 -20.13 2.12 -13.89
N TYR A 137 -20.87 1.09 -13.45
CA TYR A 137 -20.48 0.32 -12.25
C TYR A 137 -19.14 -0.39 -12.44
N ARG A 138 -18.89 -0.91 -13.64
CA ARG A 138 -17.62 -1.53 -13.97
C ARG A 138 -16.47 -0.52 -14.00
N ALA A 139 -16.68 0.67 -14.56
CA ALA A 139 -15.69 1.75 -14.58
C ALA A 139 -15.39 2.26 -13.18
N ALA A 140 -16.41 2.39 -12.33
CA ALA A 140 -16.21 2.68 -10.91
C ALA A 140 -15.37 1.59 -10.23
N HIS A 141 -15.65 0.31 -10.47
CA HIS A 141 -14.86 -0.80 -9.92
C HIS A 141 -13.40 -0.75 -10.35
N VAL A 142 -13.14 -0.60 -11.65
CA VAL A 142 -11.78 -0.52 -12.20
C VAL A 142 -11.04 0.70 -11.66
N GLY A 143 -11.64 1.89 -11.71
CA GLY A 143 -11.01 3.11 -11.21
C GLY A 143 -10.73 3.05 -9.70
N LEU A 144 -11.67 2.55 -8.90
CA LEU A 144 -11.46 2.33 -7.46
C LEU A 144 -10.34 1.32 -7.18
N SER A 145 -10.23 0.26 -7.99
CA SER A 145 -9.15 -0.73 -7.91
C SER A 145 -7.79 -0.13 -8.26
N VAL A 146 -7.71 0.73 -9.30
CA VAL A 146 -6.49 1.46 -9.65
C VAL A 146 -6.07 2.43 -8.54
N TRP A 147 -7.02 3.18 -7.98
CA TRP A 147 -6.75 4.05 -6.83
C TRP A 147 -6.28 3.24 -5.61
N PHE A 148 -6.94 2.13 -5.29
CA PHE A 148 -6.51 1.23 -4.21
C PHE A 148 -5.09 0.70 -4.44
N PHE A 149 -4.77 0.29 -5.68
CA PHE A 149 -3.44 -0.19 -6.07
C PHE A 149 -2.36 0.88 -5.86
N LEU A 150 -2.59 2.12 -6.30
CA LEU A 150 -1.66 3.24 -6.11
C LEU A 150 -1.49 3.62 -4.63
N LEU A 151 -2.59 3.66 -3.88
CA LEU A 151 -2.53 3.93 -2.44
C LEU A 151 -1.77 2.81 -1.70
N ALA A 152 -1.90 1.55 -2.14
CA ALA A 152 -1.17 0.43 -1.57
C ALA A 152 0.33 0.54 -1.86
N ALA A 153 0.69 0.99 -3.06
CA ALA A 153 2.08 1.29 -3.43
C ALA A 153 2.68 2.38 -2.54
N LEU A 154 1.96 3.51 -2.39
CA LEU A 154 2.38 4.61 -1.50
C LEU A 154 2.54 4.13 -0.05
N HIS A 155 1.61 3.31 0.44
CA HIS A 155 1.65 2.75 1.78
C HIS A 155 2.89 1.85 1.97
N ALA A 156 3.12 0.92 1.04
CA ALA A 156 4.31 0.08 1.05
C ALA A 156 5.60 0.92 1.05
N GLY A 157 5.64 1.99 0.24
CA GLY A 157 6.75 2.93 0.16
C GLY A 157 7.04 3.69 1.47
N LEU A 158 6.01 4.23 2.12
CA LEU A 158 6.16 4.89 3.43
C LEU A 158 6.62 3.93 4.54
N HIS A 159 6.32 2.64 4.39
CA HIS A 159 6.76 1.59 5.30
C HIS A 159 8.11 0.96 4.90
N ALA A 160 8.65 1.25 3.70
CA ALA A 160 9.87 0.64 3.16
C ALA A 160 11.09 0.82 4.08
N GLY A 161 11.24 1.96 4.75
CA GLY A 161 12.32 2.22 5.71
C GLY A 161 12.33 1.27 6.91
N VAL A 162 11.16 0.73 7.30
CA VAL A 162 11.04 -0.29 8.37
C VAL A 162 11.66 -1.61 7.92
N PHE A 163 11.60 -1.92 6.62
CA PHE A 163 12.17 -3.13 6.05
C PHE A 163 13.68 -3.00 5.81
N VAL A 164 14.17 -1.84 5.35
CA VAL A 164 15.61 -1.58 5.12
C VAL A 164 16.45 -1.72 6.39
N GLY A 165 15.90 -1.37 7.56
CA GLY A 165 16.60 -1.54 8.85
C GLY A 165 16.86 -3.01 9.25
N LYS A 166 16.22 -3.97 8.57
CA LYS A 166 16.28 -5.41 8.86
C LYS A 166 16.70 -6.26 7.66
N THR A 167 17.13 -5.63 6.55
CA THR A 167 17.68 -6.34 5.40
C THR A 167 19.15 -6.73 5.60
N THR A 168 19.73 -7.43 4.62
CA THR A 168 21.12 -7.85 4.67
C THR A 168 22.06 -6.67 4.85
N GLU A 169 23.17 -6.92 5.53
CA GLU A 169 24.17 -5.91 5.83
C GLU A 169 24.68 -5.17 4.57
N SER A 170 24.76 -5.89 3.44
CA SER A 170 25.15 -5.34 2.15
C SER A 170 24.15 -4.31 1.61
N LEU A 171 22.84 -4.61 1.67
CA LEU A 171 21.78 -3.68 1.26
C LEU A 171 21.72 -2.46 2.17
N ARG A 172 21.91 -2.66 3.49
CA ARG A 172 21.95 -1.57 4.46
C ARG A 172 23.13 -0.62 4.20
N ARG A 173 24.31 -1.16 3.91
CA ARG A 173 25.50 -0.37 3.54
C ARG A 173 25.32 0.37 2.22
N LEU A 174 24.73 -0.28 1.22
CA LEU A 174 24.41 0.36 -0.07
C LEU A 174 23.43 1.52 0.13
N HIS A 175 22.36 1.32 0.89
CA HIS A 175 21.40 2.38 1.21
C HIS A 175 22.04 3.55 1.98
N ALA A 176 22.88 3.24 2.98
CA ALA A 176 23.57 4.25 3.79
C ALA A 176 24.59 5.06 2.97
N ARG A 177 25.23 4.44 1.97
CA ARG A 177 26.22 5.09 1.10
C ARG A 177 25.62 5.73 -0.15
N ALA A 178 24.41 5.36 -0.54
CA ALA A 178 23.77 5.91 -1.72
C ALA A 178 23.51 7.41 -1.50
N PRO A 179 24.12 8.30 -2.31
CA PRO A 179 23.87 9.72 -2.19
C PRO A 179 22.39 10.00 -2.46
N TRP A 180 21.83 10.99 -1.79
CA TRP A 180 20.42 11.35 -1.94
C TRP A 180 20.03 11.57 -3.42
N GLY A 181 20.92 12.18 -4.21
CA GLY A 181 20.74 12.40 -5.66
C GLY A 181 20.60 11.11 -6.49
N ALA A 182 21.25 10.00 -6.07
CA ALA A 182 21.04 8.71 -6.75
C ALA A 182 19.63 8.17 -6.50
N GLY A 183 19.06 8.39 -5.30
CA GLY A 183 17.68 8.04 -5.00
C GLY A 183 16.67 8.85 -5.82
N VAL A 184 16.93 10.14 -6.03
CA VAL A 184 16.12 11.00 -6.91
C VAL A 184 16.21 10.51 -8.36
N GLY A 185 17.41 10.21 -8.86
CA GLY A 185 17.60 9.70 -10.23
C GLY A 185 16.85 8.39 -10.49
N VAL A 186 16.89 7.45 -9.54
CA VAL A 186 16.13 6.19 -9.63
C VAL A 186 14.62 6.45 -9.62
N ALA A 187 14.13 7.37 -8.78
CA ALA A 187 12.71 7.71 -8.75
C ALA A 187 12.24 8.36 -10.06
N LEU A 188 13.05 9.27 -10.65
CA LEU A 188 12.75 9.88 -11.94
C LEU A 188 12.74 8.85 -13.07
N ALA A 189 13.69 7.92 -13.09
CA ALA A 189 13.72 6.84 -14.07
C ALA A 189 12.50 5.91 -13.92
N ALA A 190 12.10 5.59 -12.69
CA ALA A 190 10.91 4.79 -12.43
C ALA A 190 9.62 5.50 -12.90
N TRP A 191 9.51 6.82 -12.71
CA TRP A 191 8.39 7.60 -13.23
C TRP A 191 8.39 7.72 -14.75
N ALA A 192 9.56 7.90 -15.38
CA ALA A 192 9.65 7.92 -16.83
C ALA A 192 9.19 6.59 -17.43
N ALA A 193 9.62 5.46 -16.84
CA ALA A 193 9.14 4.13 -17.21
C ALA A 193 7.63 3.98 -16.97
N ALA A 194 7.12 4.42 -15.81
CA ALA A 194 5.70 4.37 -15.48
C ALA A 194 4.84 5.19 -16.44
N LEU A 195 5.25 6.41 -16.81
CA LEU A 195 4.52 7.25 -17.76
C LEU A 195 4.50 6.64 -19.17
N ALA A 196 5.63 6.09 -19.62
CA ALA A 196 5.71 5.39 -20.91
C ALA A 196 4.81 4.14 -20.93
N ALA A 197 4.78 3.41 -19.81
CA ALA A 197 3.99 2.19 -19.62
C ALA A 197 2.48 2.44 -19.49
N PHE A 198 2.08 3.48 -18.76
CA PHE A 198 0.67 3.71 -18.42
C PHE A 198 -0.07 4.61 -19.40
N GLY A 199 0.64 5.31 -20.29
CA GLY A 199 0.03 6.10 -21.37
C GLY A 199 -0.92 5.26 -22.24
N PRO A 200 -0.48 4.12 -22.82
CA PRO A 200 -1.34 3.22 -23.59
C PRO A 200 -2.47 2.58 -22.80
N ARG A 201 -2.42 2.66 -21.46
CA ARG A 201 -3.45 2.13 -20.56
C ARG A 201 -4.54 3.16 -20.25
N GLU A 202 -4.56 4.31 -20.93
CA GLU A 202 -5.56 5.38 -20.75
C GLU A 202 -5.70 5.78 -19.26
N ALA A 203 -4.54 6.05 -18.64
CA ALA A 203 -4.41 6.31 -17.22
C ALA A 203 -5.34 7.42 -16.71
N ASP A 204 -5.55 8.47 -17.49
CA ASP A 204 -6.45 9.57 -17.19
C ASP A 204 -7.90 9.08 -17.03
N LEU A 205 -8.39 8.28 -17.98
CA LEU A 205 -9.74 7.72 -17.95
C LEU A 205 -9.91 6.71 -16.81
N LEU A 206 -8.90 5.87 -16.54
CA LEU A 206 -8.92 4.95 -15.40
C LEU A 206 -9.01 5.71 -14.07
N MET A 207 -8.23 6.78 -13.93
CA MET A 207 -8.20 7.59 -12.70
C MET A 207 -9.46 8.45 -12.53
N ALA A 208 -10.11 8.81 -13.63
CA ALA A 208 -11.39 9.51 -13.67
C ALA A 208 -12.62 8.58 -13.48
N LEU A 209 -12.41 7.25 -13.37
CA LEU A 209 -13.48 6.25 -13.27
C LEU A 209 -14.36 6.19 -14.53
N GLU A 210 -13.79 6.51 -15.70
CA GLU A 210 -14.51 6.55 -16.97
C GLU A 210 -14.30 5.27 -17.81
N ASN A 211 -13.23 4.51 -17.52
CA ASN A 211 -12.91 3.29 -18.24
C ASN A 211 -13.32 2.02 -17.49
N ALA A 212 -14.13 1.20 -18.17
CA ALA A 212 -14.66 -0.06 -17.64
C ALA A 212 -13.66 -1.22 -17.67
N TYR A 213 -12.49 -1.05 -18.30
CA TYR A 213 -11.44 -2.06 -18.40
C TYR A 213 -10.08 -1.39 -18.42
N ILE A 214 -9.05 -2.09 -17.94
CA ILE A 214 -7.67 -1.69 -18.21
C ILE A 214 -7.35 -2.06 -19.67
N PRO A 215 -7.04 -1.09 -20.55
CA PRO A 215 -6.79 -1.35 -21.96
C PRO A 215 -5.61 -2.31 -22.16
N VAL A 216 -5.79 -3.28 -23.05
CA VAL A 216 -4.78 -4.25 -23.48
C VAL A 216 -4.83 -4.29 -25.00
N GLU A 217 -3.74 -3.89 -25.65
CA GLU A 217 -3.67 -3.83 -27.10
C GLU A 217 -3.68 -5.24 -27.71
N ARG A 218 -4.31 -5.36 -28.89
CA ARG A 218 -4.33 -6.64 -29.59
C ARG A 218 -2.93 -6.96 -30.11
N GLY A 219 -2.36 -8.08 -29.64
CA GLY A 219 -1.03 -8.53 -30.04
C GLY A 219 0.11 -8.00 -29.18
N GLU A 220 -0.19 -7.28 -28.09
CA GLU A 220 0.84 -6.96 -27.10
C GLU A 220 1.39 -8.23 -26.44
N TRP A 221 2.64 -8.14 -25.97
CA TRP A 221 3.26 -9.24 -25.24
C TRP A 221 2.50 -9.51 -23.93
N PRO A 222 2.24 -10.77 -23.54
CA PRO A 222 1.49 -11.09 -22.31
C PRO A 222 2.11 -10.51 -21.03
N THR A 223 3.39 -10.15 -21.06
CA THR A 223 4.13 -9.55 -19.95
C THR A 223 4.13 -8.02 -19.96
N ALA A 224 3.55 -7.37 -20.96
CA ALA A 224 3.48 -5.92 -21.05
C ALA A 224 2.65 -5.33 -19.90
N MET A 225 1.37 -5.70 -19.77
CA MET A 225 0.50 -5.20 -18.70
C MET A 225 1.07 -5.45 -17.28
N PRO A 226 1.58 -6.65 -16.92
CA PRO A 226 2.21 -6.86 -15.62
C PRO A 226 3.45 -6.00 -15.39
N ALA A 227 4.28 -5.79 -16.43
CA ALA A 227 5.44 -4.92 -16.35
C ALA A 227 5.04 -3.45 -16.15
N ASP A 228 3.99 -3.00 -16.84
CA ASP A 228 3.46 -1.64 -16.72
C ASP A 228 2.93 -1.37 -15.31
N LEU A 229 2.11 -2.29 -14.78
CA LEU A 229 1.60 -2.23 -13.41
C LEU A 229 2.73 -2.24 -12.38
N LEU A 230 3.76 -3.07 -12.58
CA LEU A 230 4.93 -3.11 -11.70
C LEU A 230 5.71 -1.79 -11.76
N ALA A 231 5.93 -1.22 -12.94
CA ALA A 231 6.62 0.06 -13.10
C ALA A 231 5.90 1.18 -12.34
N VAL A 232 4.57 1.27 -12.50
CA VAL A 232 3.74 2.25 -11.78
C VAL A 232 3.79 2.03 -10.27
N PHE A 233 3.66 0.78 -9.81
CA PHE A 233 3.72 0.45 -8.39
C PHE A 233 5.06 0.85 -7.78
N LEU A 234 6.17 0.50 -8.44
CA LEU A 234 7.52 0.84 -7.97
C LEU A 234 7.78 2.35 -7.99
N ALA A 235 7.27 3.07 -8.99
CA ALA A 235 7.39 4.53 -9.05
C ALA A 235 6.65 5.20 -7.88
N ALA A 236 5.40 4.80 -7.61
CA ALA A 236 4.62 5.31 -6.48
C ALA A 236 5.26 4.95 -5.14
N ALA A 237 5.62 3.68 -4.92
CA ALA A 237 6.28 3.24 -3.69
C ALA A 237 7.65 3.91 -3.47
N GLY A 238 8.45 4.04 -4.54
CA GLY A 238 9.75 4.71 -4.51
C GLY A 238 9.62 6.20 -4.15
N THR A 239 8.59 6.88 -4.66
CA THR A 239 8.31 8.28 -4.33
C THR A 239 7.99 8.46 -2.86
N ALA A 240 7.10 7.63 -2.33
CA ALA A 240 6.76 7.65 -0.90
C ALA A 240 8.00 7.38 -0.02
N ALA A 241 8.83 6.39 -0.40
CA ALA A 241 10.08 6.10 0.31
C ALA A 241 11.08 7.27 0.26
N LEU A 242 11.18 7.96 -0.89
CA LEU A 242 12.04 9.12 -1.06
C LEU A 242 11.57 10.31 -0.21
N VAL A 243 10.26 10.57 -0.16
CA VAL A 243 9.66 11.61 0.70
C VAL A 243 9.94 11.34 2.18
N GLU A 244 9.81 10.09 2.62
CA GLU A 244 10.15 9.72 4.00
C GLU A 244 11.64 9.96 4.30
N ARG A 245 12.53 9.61 3.35
CA ARG A 245 13.97 9.83 3.47
C ARG A 245 14.37 11.31 3.46
N THR A 246 13.73 12.15 2.64
CA THR A 246 14.00 13.60 2.64
C THR A 246 13.56 14.23 3.95
N ALA A 247 12.39 13.83 4.47
CA ALA A 247 11.90 14.30 5.76
C ALA A 247 12.84 13.91 6.92
N SER A 248 13.41 12.70 6.90
CA SER A 248 14.37 12.27 7.93
C SER A 248 15.67 13.07 7.87
N VAL A 249 16.25 13.25 6.68
CA VAL A 249 17.49 14.03 6.48
C VAL A 249 17.30 15.49 6.88
N ALA A 250 16.17 16.11 6.51
CA ALA A 250 15.87 17.49 6.89
C ALA A 250 15.75 17.65 8.42
N LYS A 251 15.18 16.65 9.11
CA LYS A 251 15.08 16.64 10.57
C LYS A 251 16.46 16.53 11.22
N GLU A 252 17.31 15.62 10.75
CA GLU A 252 18.69 15.46 11.25
C GLU A 252 19.51 16.75 11.08
N TRP A 253 19.38 17.41 9.93
CA TRP A 253 20.07 18.68 9.68
C TRP A 253 19.60 19.78 10.63
N LYS A 254 18.29 19.92 10.85
CA LYS A 254 17.73 20.86 11.83
C LYS A 254 18.25 20.58 13.26
N GLU A 255 18.32 19.31 13.66
CA GLU A 255 18.84 18.92 14.97
C GLU A 255 20.33 19.24 15.12
N LYS A 256 21.16 18.95 14.11
CA LYS A 256 22.59 19.33 14.10
C LYS A 256 22.77 20.85 14.21
N LYS A 257 22.01 21.64 13.45
CA LYS A 257 22.05 23.11 13.51
C LYS A 257 21.68 23.63 14.91
N ARG A 258 20.66 23.05 15.55
CA ARG A 258 20.25 23.42 16.93
C ARG A 258 21.32 23.06 17.97
N ARG A 259 22.00 21.91 17.82
CA ARG A 259 23.10 21.51 18.72
C ARG A 259 24.29 22.47 18.58
N ALA A 260 24.71 22.77 17.36
CA ALA A 260 25.79 23.72 17.10
C ALA A 260 25.49 25.12 17.69
N ALA A 261 24.26 25.62 17.50
CA ALA A 261 23.85 26.89 18.11
C ALA A 261 23.85 26.86 19.65
N ALA A 262 23.43 25.74 20.25
CA ALA A 262 23.43 25.58 21.71
C ALA A 262 24.86 25.44 22.29
N GLU A 263 25.79 24.86 21.55
CA GLU A 263 27.21 24.80 21.94
C GLU A 263 27.87 26.17 21.86
N GLN A 264 27.60 26.95 20.80
CA GLN A 264 28.09 28.32 20.66
C GLN A 264 27.57 29.23 21.79
N ALA A 265 26.30 29.09 22.19
CA ALA A 265 25.71 29.86 23.29
C ALA A 265 26.25 29.49 24.68
N LYS A 266 27.00 28.38 24.84
CA LYS A 266 27.65 28.01 26.11
C LYS A 266 29.06 28.55 26.25
N VAL A 267 29.66 29.01 25.15
CA VAL A 267 31.05 29.52 25.08
C VAL A 267 31.07 31.06 25.09
N ALA A 268 29.92 31.70 24.85
CA ALA A 268 29.70 33.14 25.00
C ALA A 268 29.16 33.47 26.40
#